data_AF-A0A1F3C3L3-F1
#
_entry.id   AF-A0A1F3C3L3-F1
#
_cell.length_a   1.000
_cell.length_b   1.000
_cell.length_c   1.000
_cell.angle_alpha   90.00
_cell.angle_beta   90.00
_cell.angle_gamma   90.00
#
_symmetry.space_group_name_H-M   'P 1'
#
loop_
_entity.id
_entity.type
_entity.pdbx_description
1 polymer ?
#
loop_
_entity_poly.entity_id
_entity_poly.type
_entity_poly.pdbx_seq_one_letter_code
_entity_poly.pdbx_strand_id
1 'polypeptide(L)'
;MAPRPISMPILLVLHGDVLDPWCWIAEKRIGIAVEELHGRFLPLEHAPLPRRWEPRAPSAGERQNRIRELKRAAREADAPPFSTELWSGGGTGPQSSGPPLLAIAAARLQGLPAANRLRAALREAALVAGLDISRRDVITEVATRCGLDLADFVPSFEAPATERALLDDIEESYALGVDAGPALVINDDWLVSGARSLRHYRRLLKRYLATRVGTPVEHTVH
;
A
#
# COMPACT_ATOMS: atom_id res chain seq x y z
N MET A 1 -19.62 34.98 9.88
CA MET A 1 -18.19 34.69 9.71
C MET A 1 -18.08 33.57 8.69
N ALA A 2 -17.58 33.85 7.48
CA ALA A 2 -17.45 32.82 6.45
C ALA A 2 -16.39 31.79 6.90
N PRO A 3 -16.59 30.48 6.68
CA PRO A 3 -15.56 29.49 6.99
C PRO A 3 -14.32 29.79 6.15
N ARG A 4 -13.15 29.87 6.81
CA ARG A 4 -11.86 30.05 6.13
C ARG A 4 -11.68 28.94 5.07
N PRO A 5 -11.16 29.26 3.88
CA PRO A 5 -10.81 28.23 2.91
C PRO A 5 -9.78 27.29 3.54
N ILE A 6 -9.98 25.97 3.38
CA ILE A 6 -8.93 25.00 3.67
C ILE A 6 -7.79 25.31 2.72
N SER A 7 -6.68 25.82 3.24
CA SER A 7 -5.63 26.44 2.42
C SER A 7 -4.72 25.43 1.73
N MET A 8 -4.78 24.13 2.06
CA MET A 8 -4.13 23.05 1.30
C MET A 8 -4.93 21.74 1.42
N PRO A 9 -5.06 20.94 0.34
CA PRO A 9 -5.67 19.62 0.41
C PRO A 9 -4.86 18.69 1.34
N ILE A 10 -5.57 17.84 2.08
CA ILE A 10 -4.98 17.01 3.15
C ILE A 10 -4.33 15.76 2.56
N LEU A 11 -3.07 15.50 2.92
CA LEU A 11 -2.33 14.31 2.48
C LEU A 11 -2.86 13.04 3.16
N LEU A 12 -2.94 11.95 2.40
CA LEU A 12 -3.27 10.61 2.88
C LEU A 12 -2.20 9.64 2.40
N VAL A 13 -1.55 8.93 3.32
CA VAL A 13 -0.54 7.92 2.99
C VAL A 13 -0.95 6.59 3.58
N LEU A 14 -1.13 5.58 2.72
CA LEU A 14 -1.37 4.20 3.12
C LEU A 14 -0.04 3.44 3.12
N HIS A 15 0.47 3.16 4.31
CA HIS A 15 1.66 2.34 4.52
C HIS A 15 1.28 0.86 4.47
N GLY A 16 1.99 0.08 3.67
CA GLY A 16 1.66 -1.33 3.51
C GLY A 16 2.48 -2.10 2.50
N ASP A 17 2.04 -3.33 2.26
CA ASP A 17 2.71 -4.30 1.41
C ASP A 17 1.81 -4.73 0.25
N VAL A 18 2.37 -4.83 -0.94
CA VAL A 18 1.65 -5.26 -2.15
C VAL A 18 1.15 -6.71 -2.08
N LEU A 19 1.76 -7.56 -1.25
CA LEU A 19 1.33 -8.94 -1.01
C LEU A 19 0.29 -9.05 0.13
N ASP A 20 -0.14 -7.94 0.74
CA ASP A 20 -1.13 -7.94 1.82
C ASP A 20 -2.57 -7.71 1.33
N PRO A 21 -3.47 -8.71 1.45
CA PRO A 21 -4.86 -8.55 1.03
C PRO A 21 -5.60 -7.47 1.84
N TRP A 22 -5.19 -7.19 3.08
CA TRP A 22 -5.81 -6.15 3.88
C TRP A 22 -5.44 -4.75 3.40
N CYS A 23 -4.24 -4.57 2.83
CA CYS A 23 -3.86 -3.34 2.15
C CYS A 23 -4.77 -3.05 0.95
N TRP A 24 -5.15 -4.07 0.16
CA TRP A 24 -6.14 -3.91 -0.91
C TRP A 24 -7.49 -3.42 -0.38
N ILE A 25 -8.02 -4.12 0.62
CA ILE A 25 -9.33 -3.80 1.20
C ILE A 25 -9.31 -2.38 1.80
N ALA A 26 -8.23 -2.01 2.51
CA ALA A 26 -8.06 -0.67 3.06
C ALA A 26 -8.05 0.39 1.96
N GLU A 27 -7.23 0.23 0.92
CA GLU A 27 -7.13 1.15 -0.23
C GLU A 27 -8.50 1.40 -0.86
N LYS A 28 -9.25 0.33 -1.17
CA LYS A 28 -10.59 0.42 -1.77
C LYS A 28 -11.55 1.21 -0.89
N ARG A 29 -11.58 0.93 0.41
CA ARG A 29 -12.50 1.60 1.35
C ARG A 29 -12.12 3.05 1.60
N ILE A 30 -10.82 3.36 1.65
CA ILE A 30 -10.33 4.73 1.79
C ILE A 30 -10.69 5.54 0.53
N GLY A 31 -10.44 4.98 -0.66
CA GLY A 31 -10.81 5.60 -1.94
C GLY A 31 -12.28 6.00 -1.99
N ILE A 32 -13.20 5.06 -1.68
CA ILE A 32 -14.64 5.35 -1.62
C ILE A 32 -14.95 6.45 -0.59
N ALA A 33 -14.34 6.41 0.59
CA ALA A 33 -14.59 7.40 1.64
C ALA A 33 -14.07 8.80 1.27
N VAL A 34 -12.99 8.89 0.48
CA VAL A 34 -12.39 10.14 0.01
C VAL A 34 -13.20 10.78 -1.12
N GLU A 35 -13.68 9.97 -2.09
CA GLU A 35 -14.51 10.45 -3.21
C GLU A 35 -15.75 11.20 -2.71
N GLU A 36 -16.39 10.70 -1.65
CA GLU A 36 -17.55 11.33 -0.99
C GLU A 36 -17.27 12.68 -0.33
N LEU A 37 -15.99 13.04 -0.17
CA LEU A 37 -15.56 14.25 0.52
C LEU A 37 -15.06 15.32 -0.45
N HIS A 38 -15.36 15.20 -1.75
CA HIS A 38 -15.30 16.26 -2.76
C HIS A 38 -13.96 17.04 -2.81
N GLY A 39 -12.84 16.33 -2.90
CA GLY A 39 -11.52 16.95 -3.15
C GLY A 39 -10.87 17.65 -1.96
N ARG A 40 -11.33 17.35 -0.73
CA ARG A 40 -10.71 17.88 0.50
C ARG A 40 -9.40 17.17 0.87
N PHE A 41 -9.18 16.01 0.30
CA PHE A 41 -7.96 15.22 0.44
C PHE A 41 -7.26 15.11 -0.92
N LEU A 42 -5.94 15.02 -0.89
CA LEU A 42 -5.14 14.62 -2.04
C LEU A 42 -5.46 13.15 -2.43
N PRO A 43 -5.12 12.74 -3.66
CA PRO A 43 -5.13 11.32 -4.03
C PRO A 43 -4.35 10.49 -3.00
N LEU A 44 -4.86 9.30 -2.68
CA LEU A 44 -4.21 8.40 -1.73
C LEU A 44 -2.82 8.01 -2.23
N GLU A 45 -1.80 8.35 -1.46
CA GLU A 45 -0.42 7.91 -1.67
C GLU A 45 -0.15 6.61 -0.92
N HIS A 46 0.93 5.94 -1.31
CA HIS A 46 1.35 4.66 -0.74
C HIS A 46 2.81 4.72 -0.33
N ALA A 47 3.08 4.23 0.87
CA ALA A 47 4.42 4.07 1.39
C ALA A 47 4.72 2.58 1.63
N PRO A 48 5.96 2.14 1.35
CA PRO A 48 6.35 0.74 1.47
C PRO A 48 6.48 0.32 2.94
N LEU A 49 5.86 -0.81 3.29
CA LEU A 49 6.07 -1.47 4.57
C LEU A 49 6.18 -2.98 4.36
N PRO A 50 7.39 -3.52 4.14
CA PRO A 50 7.57 -4.92 3.79
C PRO A 50 7.18 -5.83 4.96
N ARG A 51 6.35 -6.84 4.68
CA ARG A 51 6.09 -7.94 5.64
C ARG A 51 7.29 -8.85 5.84
N ARG A 52 8.21 -8.86 4.87
CA ARG A 52 9.52 -9.51 4.96
C ARG A 52 10.46 -8.81 3.98
N TRP A 53 11.54 -8.24 4.50
CA TRP A 53 12.62 -7.70 3.67
C TRP A 53 13.61 -8.79 3.25
N GLU A 54 14.18 -9.52 4.22
CA GLU A 54 15.21 -10.52 3.96
C GLU A 54 14.69 -11.71 3.13
N PRO A 55 15.32 -12.04 1.98
CA PRO A 55 14.92 -13.16 1.13
C PRO A 55 15.09 -14.52 1.82
N ARG A 56 13.98 -15.23 2.01
CA ARG A 56 13.99 -16.64 2.45
C ARG A 56 12.72 -17.36 2.01
N ALA A 57 12.85 -18.60 1.59
CA ALA A 57 11.69 -19.46 1.34
C ALA A 57 10.78 -19.54 2.59
N PRO A 58 9.48 -19.26 2.49
CA PRO A 58 8.56 -19.37 3.61
C PRO A 58 8.42 -20.84 4.06
N SER A 59 8.35 -21.05 5.36
CA SER A 59 8.05 -22.35 5.96
C SER A 59 6.61 -22.78 5.64
N ALA A 60 6.32 -24.08 5.80
CA ALA A 60 4.94 -24.58 5.63
C ALA A 60 3.93 -23.88 6.55
N GLY A 61 4.33 -23.56 7.79
CA GLY A 61 3.50 -22.81 8.73
C GLY A 61 3.22 -21.37 8.28
N GLU A 62 4.24 -20.68 7.75
CA GLU A 62 4.09 -19.33 7.18
C GLU A 62 3.18 -19.33 5.95
N ARG A 63 3.33 -20.30 5.05
CA ARG A 63 2.42 -20.46 3.90
C ARG A 63 0.98 -20.70 4.36
N GLN A 64 0.78 -21.59 5.34
CA GLN A 64 -0.56 -21.85 5.87
C GLN A 64 -1.17 -20.64 6.58
N ASN A 65 -0.36 -19.80 7.24
CA ASN A 65 -0.80 -18.52 7.79
C ASN A 65 -1.31 -17.58 6.70
N ARG A 66 -0.58 -17.45 5.59
CA ARG A 66 -0.99 -16.59 4.45
C ARG A 66 -2.26 -17.09 3.79
N ILE A 67 -2.42 -18.41 3.62
CA ILE A 67 -3.66 -19.01 3.12
C ILE A 67 -4.85 -18.68 4.05
N ARG A 68 -4.68 -18.81 5.37
CA ARG A 68 -5.72 -18.45 6.34
C ARG A 68 -6.06 -16.97 6.33
N GLU A 69 -5.06 -16.11 6.15
CA GLU A 69 -5.24 -14.66 6.04
C GLU A 69 -6.04 -14.30 4.79
N LEU A 70 -5.67 -14.80 3.61
CA LEU A 70 -6.44 -14.62 2.38
C LEU A 70 -7.88 -15.11 2.51
N LYS A 71 -8.08 -16.31 3.06
CA LYS A 71 -9.43 -16.85 3.29
C LYS A 71 -10.26 -16.01 4.25
N ARG A 72 -9.64 -15.30 5.19
CA ARG A 72 -10.33 -14.33 6.05
C ARG A 72 -10.67 -13.05 5.29
N ALA A 73 -9.70 -12.50 4.57
CA ALA A 73 -9.91 -11.30 3.75
C ALA A 73 -10.99 -11.52 2.68
N ALA A 74 -11.04 -12.69 2.06
CA ALA A 74 -12.03 -13.08 1.05
C ALA A 74 -13.48 -13.15 1.57
N ARG A 75 -13.69 -13.09 2.89
CA ARG A 75 -15.04 -13.02 3.49
C ARG A 75 -15.59 -11.59 3.54
N GLU A 76 -14.75 -10.59 3.31
CA GLU A 76 -15.20 -9.21 3.25
C GLU A 76 -16.03 -8.99 1.98
N ALA A 77 -17.14 -8.25 2.10
CA ALA A 77 -18.09 -8.05 1.01
C ALA A 77 -17.49 -7.32 -0.21
N ASP A 78 -16.40 -6.58 0.00
CA ASP A 78 -15.69 -5.81 -1.01
C ASP A 78 -14.35 -6.43 -1.43
N ALA A 79 -14.07 -7.67 -1.00
CA ALA A 79 -12.88 -8.41 -1.38
C ALA A 79 -12.87 -8.76 -2.88
N PRO A 80 -11.73 -8.60 -3.56
CA PRO A 80 -11.45 -9.26 -4.82
C PRO A 80 -11.54 -10.80 -4.70
N PRO A 81 -11.62 -11.54 -5.82
CA PRO A 81 -11.59 -13.00 -5.82
C PRO A 81 -10.18 -13.51 -5.49
N PHE A 82 -9.82 -13.45 -4.21
CA PHE A 82 -8.49 -13.85 -3.75
C PHE A 82 -8.21 -15.33 -4.02
N SER A 83 -7.02 -15.58 -4.55
CA SER A 83 -6.46 -16.90 -4.85
C SER A 83 -5.53 -17.34 -3.72
N THR A 84 -5.52 -18.64 -3.41
CA THR A 84 -4.57 -19.23 -2.44
C THR A 84 -3.37 -19.88 -3.11
N GLU A 85 -3.40 -20.03 -4.44
CA GLU A 85 -2.47 -20.76 -5.29
C GLU A 85 -1.03 -20.30 -5.09
N LEU A 86 -0.80 -19.01 -4.86
CA LEU A 86 0.53 -18.46 -4.58
C LEU A 86 1.23 -19.13 -3.38
N TRP A 87 0.46 -19.56 -2.38
CA TRP A 87 0.99 -20.19 -1.17
C TRP A 87 0.63 -21.67 -1.02
N SER A 88 -0.38 -22.17 -1.74
CA SER A 88 -0.78 -23.58 -1.73
C SER A 88 -0.22 -24.40 -2.89
N GLY A 89 0.29 -23.76 -3.94
CA GLY A 89 0.85 -24.42 -5.11
C GLY A 89 2.20 -25.10 -4.84
N GLY A 90 2.74 -25.76 -5.87
CA GLY A 90 4.02 -26.49 -5.80
C GLY A 90 5.28 -25.61 -5.82
N GLY A 91 5.14 -24.29 -6.00
CA GLY A 91 6.25 -23.34 -5.96
C GLY A 91 6.73 -23.02 -4.54
N THR A 92 7.87 -22.34 -4.42
CA THR A 92 8.40 -21.89 -3.13
C THR A 92 7.59 -20.76 -2.49
N GLY A 93 6.79 -20.06 -3.29
CA GLY A 93 6.12 -18.81 -2.92
C GLY A 93 7.11 -17.63 -2.80
N PRO A 94 6.60 -16.41 -2.55
CA PRO A 94 7.44 -15.22 -2.49
C PRO A 94 8.46 -15.30 -1.36
N GLN A 95 9.73 -15.07 -1.69
CA GLN A 95 10.83 -15.14 -0.72
C GLN A 95 10.96 -13.87 0.13
N SER A 96 10.51 -12.73 -0.40
CA SER A 96 10.41 -11.45 0.30
C SER A 96 9.44 -10.53 -0.42
N SER A 97 9.17 -9.38 0.17
CA SER A 97 8.44 -8.28 -0.46
C SER A 97 9.37 -7.30 -1.20
N GLY A 98 10.70 -7.49 -1.10
CA GLY A 98 11.71 -6.56 -1.64
C GLY A 98 11.57 -6.34 -3.15
N PRO A 99 11.66 -7.38 -4.00
CA PRO A 99 11.60 -7.21 -5.45
C PRO A 99 10.35 -6.47 -5.96
N PRO A 100 9.11 -6.79 -5.56
CA PRO A 100 7.96 -6.05 -6.06
C PRO A 100 7.87 -4.62 -5.48
N LEU A 101 8.37 -4.36 -4.26
CA LEU A 101 8.45 -2.99 -3.72
C LEU A 101 9.50 -2.15 -4.46
N LEU A 102 10.65 -2.74 -4.78
CA LEU A 102 11.70 -2.10 -5.58
C LEU A 102 11.22 -1.79 -7.00
N ALA A 103 10.43 -2.68 -7.59
CA ALA A 103 9.78 -2.43 -8.87
C ALA A 103 8.82 -1.22 -8.80
N ILE A 104 8.02 -1.10 -7.74
CA ILE A 104 7.13 0.05 -7.54
C ILE A 104 7.94 1.35 -7.36
N ALA A 105 9.04 1.31 -6.60
CA ALA A 105 9.94 2.45 -6.45
C ALA A 105 10.57 2.87 -7.79
N ALA A 106 11.05 1.92 -8.59
CA ALA A 106 11.57 2.18 -9.94
C ALA A 106 10.50 2.80 -10.86
N ALA A 107 9.27 2.27 -10.83
CA ALA A 107 8.15 2.83 -11.59
C ALA A 107 7.78 4.25 -11.18
N ARG A 108 8.04 4.64 -9.91
CA ARG A 108 7.79 6.01 -9.42
C ARG A 108 8.66 7.05 -10.12
N LEU A 109 9.83 6.65 -10.65
CA LEU A 109 10.68 7.53 -11.46
C LEU A 109 10.05 7.90 -12.81
N GLN A 110 9.09 7.11 -13.30
CA GLN A 110 8.23 7.44 -14.45
C GLN A 110 6.94 8.19 -14.04
N GLY A 111 6.83 8.58 -12.77
CA GLY A 111 5.72 9.32 -12.20
C GLY A 111 4.76 8.45 -11.36
N LEU A 112 4.07 9.12 -10.42
CA LEU A 112 3.11 8.47 -9.51
C LEU A 112 2.03 7.63 -10.23
N PRO A 113 1.46 8.04 -11.38
CA PRO A 113 0.52 7.19 -12.12
C PRO A 113 1.12 5.86 -12.57
N ALA A 114 2.41 5.80 -12.94
CA ALA A 114 3.07 4.56 -13.36
C ALA A 114 3.26 3.62 -12.16
N ALA A 115 3.75 4.13 -11.03
CA ALA A 115 3.84 3.37 -9.78
C ALA A 115 2.48 2.83 -9.32
N ASN A 116 1.42 3.63 -9.41
CA ASN A 116 0.06 3.24 -9.04
C ASN A 116 -0.47 2.10 -9.93
N ARG A 117 -0.30 2.20 -11.26
CA ARG A 117 -0.68 1.13 -12.19
C ARG A 117 0.10 -0.16 -11.90
N LEU A 118 1.42 -0.06 -11.73
CA LEU A 118 2.25 -1.24 -11.47
C LEU A 118 1.89 -1.90 -10.13
N ARG A 119 1.72 -1.12 -9.04
CA ARG A 119 1.31 -1.65 -7.74
C ARG A 119 -0.02 -2.40 -7.82
N ALA A 120 -1.02 -1.83 -8.49
CA ALA A 120 -2.32 -2.48 -8.68
C ALA A 120 -2.19 -3.79 -9.45
N ALA A 121 -1.43 -3.79 -10.55
CA ALA A 121 -1.25 -4.97 -11.40
C ALA A 121 -0.41 -6.07 -10.74
N LEU A 122 0.64 -5.72 -9.99
CA LEU A 122 1.43 -6.69 -9.20
C LEU A 122 0.54 -7.35 -8.13
N ARG A 123 -0.28 -6.55 -7.45
CA ARG A 123 -1.21 -7.05 -6.46
C ARG A 123 -2.27 -7.99 -7.06
N GLU A 124 -2.80 -7.66 -8.23
CA GLU A 124 -3.68 -8.55 -9.00
C GLU A 124 -2.97 -9.86 -9.39
N ALA A 125 -1.76 -9.75 -9.95
CA ALA A 125 -0.95 -10.90 -10.33
C ALA A 125 -0.71 -11.86 -9.14
N ALA A 126 -0.38 -11.31 -7.97
CA ALA A 126 -0.09 -12.12 -6.79
C ALA A 126 -1.35 -12.68 -6.11
N LEU A 127 -2.30 -11.80 -5.79
CA LEU A 127 -3.40 -12.13 -4.88
C LEU A 127 -4.64 -12.67 -5.61
N VAL A 128 -4.73 -12.52 -6.93
CA VAL A 128 -5.85 -13.04 -7.75
C VAL A 128 -5.37 -14.11 -8.72
N ALA A 129 -4.26 -13.88 -9.43
CA ALA A 129 -3.74 -14.85 -10.40
C ALA A 129 -2.77 -15.89 -9.81
N GLY A 130 -2.39 -15.74 -8.53
CA GLY A 130 -1.51 -16.69 -7.85
C GLY A 130 -0.06 -16.69 -8.34
N LEU A 131 0.39 -15.62 -8.99
CA LEU A 131 1.73 -15.49 -9.57
C LEU A 131 2.75 -15.00 -8.54
N ASP A 132 3.96 -15.57 -8.57
CA ASP A 132 5.05 -15.16 -7.69
C ASP A 132 5.72 -13.87 -8.20
N ILE A 133 5.26 -12.74 -7.68
CA ILE A 133 5.81 -11.41 -7.97
C ILE A 133 7.13 -11.11 -7.25
N SER A 134 7.78 -12.09 -6.59
CA SER A 134 9.20 -11.95 -6.22
C SER A 134 10.14 -12.29 -7.38
N ARG A 135 9.61 -12.90 -8.45
CA ARG A 135 10.38 -13.23 -9.64
C ARG A 135 10.48 -12.04 -10.59
N ARG A 136 11.71 -11.79 -11.06
CA ARG A 136 12.03 -10.70 -11.99
C ARG A 136 11.28 -10.79 -13.31
N ASP A 137 11.14 -11.98 -13.89
CA ASP A 137 10.45 -12.19 -15.16
C ASP A 137 8.97 -11.84 -15.05
N VAL A 138 8.30 -12.27 -13.97
CA VAL A 138 6.91 -11.90 -13.66
C VAL A 138 6.75 -10.39 -13.49
N ILE A 139 7.63 -9.74 -12.72
CA ILE A 139 7.61 -8.28 -12.53
C ILE A 139 7.75 -7.54 -13.86
N THR A 140 8.70 -7.95 -14.70
CA THR A 140 8.98 -7.31 -15.98
C THR A 140 7.82 -7.48 -16.95
N GLU A 141 7.18 -8.65 -16.97
CA GLU A 141 5.98 -8.88 -17.78
C GLU A 141 4.80 -8.02 -17.31
N VAL A 142 4.60 -7.88 -15.99
CA VAL A 142 3.57 -6.99 -15.42
C VAL A 142 3.87 -5.53 -15.78
N ALA A 143 5.12 -5.07 -15.64
CA ALA A 143 5.53 -3.72 -16.00
C ALA A 143 5.27 -3.40 -17.48
N THR A 144 5.61 -4.33 -18.38
CA THR A 144 5.31 -4.24 -19.83
C THR A 144 3.81 -4.02 -20.07
N ARG A 145 2.95 -4.83 -19.43
CA ARG A 145 1.49 -4.75 -19.58
C ARG A 145 0.91 -3.44 -19.03
N CYS A 146 1.54 -2.85 -18.02
CA CYS A 146 1.17 -1.54 -17.49
C CYS A 146 1.62 -0.35 -18.35
N GLY A 147 2.33 -0.61 -19.46
CA GLY A 147 2.83 0.40 -20.39
C GLY A 147 3.98 1.23 -19.81
N LEU A 148 4.80 0.65 -18.94
CA LEU A 148 6.03 1.30 -18.49
C LEU A 148 7.07 1.28 -19.61
N ASP A 149 7.89 2.33 -19.69
CA ASP A 149 9.06 2.31 -20.56
C ASP A 149 10.12 1.37 -19.96
N LEU A 150 10.30 0.20 -20.57
CA LEU A 150 11.26 -0.79 -20.07
C LEU A 150 12.71 -0.34 -20.20
N ALA A 151 13.02 0.56 -21.15
CA ALA A 151 14.37 1.06 -21.34
C ALA A 151 14.83 1.88 -20.12
N ASP A 152 13.91 2.61 -19.49
CA ASP A 152 14.17 3.37 -18.27
C ASP A 152 13.88 2.56 -16.99
N PHE A 153 12.84 1.72 -17.03
CA PHE A 153 12.39 0.94 -15.86
C PHE A 153 13.41 -0.12 -15.44
N VAL A 154 13.94 -0.91 -16.37
CA VAL A 154 14.82 -2.03 -16.03
C VAL A 154 16.12 -1.55 -15.35
N PRO A 155 16.85 -0.55 -15.90
CA PRO A 155 18.03 -0.01 -15.21
C PRO A 155 17.70 0.56 -13.83
N SER A 156 16.55 1.24 -13.70
CA SER A 156 16.10 1.80 -12.42
C SER A 156 15.76 0.71 -11.40
N PHE A 157 15.14 -0.38 -11.85
CA PHE A 157 14.80 -1.53 -11.01
C PHE A 157 16.03 -2.28 -10.50
N GLU A 158 17.15 -2.21 -11.23
CA GLU A 158 18.44 -2.80 -10.83
C GLU A 158 19.38 -1.82 -10.12
N ALA A 159 19.03 -0.54 -10.06
CA ALA A 159 19.92 0.50 -9.56
C ALA A 159 20.02 0.46 -8.02
N PRO A 160 21.24 0.44 -7.45
CA PRO A 160 21.44 0.56 -6.00
C PRO A 160 20.88 1.86 -5.41
N ALA A 161 20.74 2.92 -6.22
CA ALA A 161 20.13 4.17 -5.78
C ALA A 161 18.63 4.02 -5.50
N THR A 162 17.90 3.23 -6.31
CA THR A 162 16.48 2.95 -6.11
C THR A 162 16.26 2.11 -4.86
N GLU A 163 17.14 1.14 -4.61
CA GLU A 163 17.09 0.33 -3.39
C GLU A 163 17.32 1.18 -2.14
N ARG A 164 18.31 2.09 -2.15
CA ARG A 164 18.53 3.02 -1.04
C ARG A 164 17.32 3.91 -0.78
N ALA A 165 16.75 4.52 -1.82
CA ALA A 165 15.55 5.35 -1.67
C ALA A 165 14.36 4.56 -1.11
N LEU A 166 14.18 3.30 -1.54
CA LEU A 166 13.17 2.41 -0.97
C LEU A 166 13.41 2.12 0.52
N LEU A 167 14.66 1.89 0.92
CA LEU A 167 15.00 1.66 2.32
C LEU A 167 14.75 2.91 3.17
N ASP A 168 15.09 4.10 2.66
CA ASP A 168 14.80 5.37 3.32
C ASP A 168 13.27 5.55 3.53
N ASP A 169 12.44 5.27 2.51
CA ASP A 169 10.97 5.32 2.62
C ASP A 169 10.41 4.32 3.67
N ILE A 170 11.05 3.16 3.82
CA ILE A 170 10.70 2.15 4.83
C ILE A 170 11.08 2.65 6.22
N GLU A 171 12.27 3.22 6.39
CA GLU A 171 12.73 3.80 7.66
C GLU A 171 11.84 4.98 8.10
N GLU A 172 11.44 5.84 7.16
CA GLU A 172 10.50 6.93 7.42
C GLU A 172 9.14 6.40 7.91
N SER A 173 8.64 5.31 7.32
CA SER A 173 7.42 4.66 7.79
C SER A 173 7.53 4.22 9.25
N TYR A 174 8.66 3.63 9.65
CA TYR A 174 8.89 3.25 11.04
C TYR A 174 9.04 4.47 11.97
N ALA A 175 9.69 5.54 11.51
CA ALA A 175 9.85 6.78 12.26
C ALA A 175 8.49 7.47 12.57
N LEU A 176 7.49 7.27 11.71
CA LEU A 176 6.10 7.70 11.91
C LEU A 176 5.30 6.81 12.90
N GLY A 177 5.94 5.80 13.50
CA GLY A 177 5.30 4.85 14.41
C GLY A 177 4.47 3.78 13.69
N VAL A 178 4.70 3.57 12.39
CA VAL A 178 4.00 2.54 11.62
C VAL A 178 4.72 1.19 11.77
N ASP A 179 4.36 0.46 12.82
CA ASP A 179 4.96 -0.87 13.07
C ASP A 179 4.38 -1.98 12.19
N ALA A 180 3.15 -1.82 11.69
CA ALA A 180 2.46 -2.83 10.90
C ALA A 180 1.39 -2.24 9.96
N GLY A 181 1.31 -2.82 8.76
CA GLY A 181 0.38 -2.44 7.71
C GLY A 181 -0.91 -3.29 7.70
N PRO A 182 -1.96 -2.84 6.99
CA PRO A 182 -2.09 -1.49 6.43
C PRO A 182 -2.21 -0.44 7.54
N ALA A 183 -1.59 0.71 7.37
CA ALA A 183 -1.79 1.86 8.26
C ALA A 183 -1.99 3.13 7.45
N LEU A 184 -3.01 3.91 7.81
CA LEU A 184 -3.31 5.19 7.18
C LEU A 184 -2.75 6.31 8.05
N VAL A 185 -1.82 7.09 7.49
CA VAL A 185 -1.38 8.37 8.03
C VAL A 185 -2.16 9.49 7.34
N ILE A 186 -2.76 10.38 8.12
CA ILE A 186 -3.50 11.54 7.64
C ILE A 186 -2.68 12.79 7.98
N ASN A 187 -2.10 13.41 6.96
CA ASN A 187 -1.34 14.66 7.04
C ASN A 187 -0.28 14.66 8.15
N ASP A 188 0.42 13.54 8.29
CA ASP A 188 1.47 13.32 9.30
C ASP A 188 1.02 13.53 10.76
N ASP A 189 -0.29 13.54 11.01
CA ASP A 189 -0.86 13.82 12.33
C ASP A 189 -1.57 12.61 12.95
N TRP A 190 -2.45 11.97 12.17
CA TRP A 190 -3.31 10.89 12.68
C TRP A 190 -2.89 9.58 12.05
N LEU A 191 -2.51 8.62 12.90
CA LEU A 191 -2.22 7.25 12.52
C LEU A 191 -3.43 6.36 12.79
N VAL A 192 -3.86 5.62 11.76
CA VAL A 192 -4.88 4.58 11.87
C VAL A 192 -4.32 3.24 11.42
N SER A 193 -3.93 2.42 12.40
CA SER A 193 -3.40 1.08 12.17
C SER A 193 -4.50 0.09 11.81
N GLY A 194 -4.21 -0.83 10.89
CA GLY A 194 -5.07 -1.92 10.44
C GLY A 194 -6.23 -1.51 9.53
N ALA A 195 -6.67 -2.44 8.69
CA ALA A 195 -7.80 -2.22 7.79
C ALA A 195 -9.10 -2.01 8.58
N ARG A 196 -9.82 -0.92 8.29
CA ARG A 196 -11.10 -0.59 8.94
C ARG A 196 -12.28 -0.78 7.99
N SER A 197 -13.49 -0.78 8.55
CA SER A 197 -14.70 -0.79 7.73
C SER A 197 -14.88 0.55 7.01
N LEU A 198 -15.55 0.53 5.86
CA LEU A 198 -15.87 1.75 5.11
C LEU A 198 -16.60 2.80 5.98
N ARG A 199 -17.54 2.36 6.83
CA ARG A 199 -18.24 3.24 7.79
C ARG A 199 -17.26 3.91 8.75
N HIS A 200 -16.24 3.19 9.20
CA HIS A 200 -15.22 3.77 10.09
C HIS A 200 -14.40 4.82 9.34
N TYR A 201 -13.85 4.49 8.15
CA TYR A 201 -13.08 5.48 7.37
C TYR A 201 -13.89 6.75 7.07
N ARG A 202 -15.17 6.62 6.66
CA ARG A 202 -16.07 7.77 6.48
C ARG A 202 -16.18 8.63 7.74
N ARG A 203 -16.40 8.02 8.91
CA ARG A 203 -16.52 8.75 10.18
C ARG A 203 -15.19 9.40 10.58
N LEU A 204 -14.08 8.69 10.39
CA LEU A 204 -12.73 9.14 10.72
C LEU A 204 -12.36 10.38 9.90
N LEU A 205 -12.48 10.32 8.57
CA LEU A 205 -12.12 11.42 7.67
C LEU A 205 -13.01 12.65 7.90
N LYS A 206 -14.32 12.46 8.13
CA LYS A 206 -15.22 13.56 8.52
C LYS A 206 -14.83 14.19 9.86
N ARG A 207 -14.43 13.37 10.84
CA ARG A 207 -13.97 13.87 12.15
C ARG A 207 -12.67 14.66 12.00
N TYR A 208 -11.71 14.17 11.23
CA TYR A 208 -10.45 14.88 10.96
C TYR A 208 -10.71 16.26 10.35
N LEU A 209 -11.60 16.34 9.33
CA LEU A 209 -12.02 17.61 8.73
C LEU A 209 -12.66 18.56 9.76
N ALA A 210 -13.52 18.05 10.63
CA ALA A 210 -14.17 18.88 11.65
C ALA A 210 -13.17 19.45 12.67
N THR A 211 -12.18 18.66 13.10
CA THR A 211 -11.13 19.11 14.03
C THR A 211 -10.21 20.15 13.41
N ARG A 212 -9.87 20.04 12.12
CA ARG A 212 -9.01 21.02 11.42
C ARG A 212 -9.74 22.30 11.00
N VAL A 213 -11.07 22.25 10.85
CA VAL A 213 -11.90 23.43 10.52
C VAL A 213 -12.27 24.24 11.78
N GLY A 214 -12.02 23.72 12.98
CA GLY A 214 -12.23 24.43 14.23
C GLY A 214 -11.14 24.16 15.28
N THR A 215 -10.35 25.19 15.59
CA THR A 215 -9.43 25.38 16.75
C THR A 215 -7.92 25.23 16.43
N PRO A 216 -7.05 26.20 16.81
CA PRO A 216 -5.59 26.04 16.82
C PRO A 216 -5.20 25.02 17.90
N VAL A 217 -4.27 24.12 17.60
CA VAL A 217 -3.83 23.09 18.54
C VAL A 217 -2.83 23.69 19.53
N GLU A 218 -3.22 23.87 20.79
CA GLU A 218 -2.29 23.86 21.92
C GLU A 218 -1.97 22.40 22.26
N HIS A 219 -0.68 22.09 22.36
CA HIS A 219 -0.19 20.78 22.76
C HIS A 219 -0.39 20.58 24.27
N THR A 220 -1.22 19.61 24.65
CA THR A 220 -1.25 19.10 26.03
C THR A 220 -0.77 17.66 26.03
N VAL A 221 0.38 17.44 26.65
CA VAL A 221 0.97 16.14 26.95
C VAL A 221 0.38 15.64 28.27
N HIS A 222 -0.05 14.37 28.30
CA HIS A 222 -0.32 13.63 29.52
C HIS A 222 0.52 12.36 29.51
#